data_AF-L9WHB4-F1
#
_entry.id   AF-L9WHB4-F1
#
_cell.length_a   1.000
_cell.length_b   1.000
_cell.length_c   1.000
_cell.angle_alpha   90.00
_cell.angle_beta   90.00
_cell.angle_gamma   90.00
#
_symmetry.space_group_name_H-M   'P 1'
#
loop_
_entity.id
_entity.type
_entity.pdbx_description
1 polymer ?
#
loop_
_entity_poly.entity_id
_entity_poly.type
_entity_poly.pdbx_seq_one_letter_code
_entity_poly.pdbx_strand_id
1 'polypeptide(L)'
;MPDEWAEAADEMGVTYSEYVRRMTRAGRRQMGYDYEPEEVPSDVKSLKLEEDPKRADTDVVREFILRNLSTDEYLGVDDLVELVKQDIAETAEQLEAEGKLDGSVSKGGWKVKK
;
A
#
# COMPACT_ATOMS: atom_id res chain seq x y z
N MET A 1 -27.56 10.56 7.48
CA MET A 1 -26.97 10.37 6.15
C MET A 1 -27.72 11.30 5.22
N PRO A 2 -27.07 12.10 4.35
CA PRO A 2 -27.79 13.06 3.51
C PRO A 2 -28.61 12.34 2.44
N ASP A 3 -29.92 12.59 2.38
CA ASP A 3 -30.83 11.97 1.39
C ASP A 3 -30.45 12.33 -0.05
N GLU A 4 -29.83 13.49 -0.24
CA GLU A 4 -29.33 14.02 -1.52
C GLU A 4 -28.36 13.06 -2.24
N TRP A 5 -27.62 12.24 -1.48
CA TRP A 5 -26.65 11.29 -2.05
C TRP A 5 -27.32 9.99 -2.52
N ALA A 6 -28.48 9.66 -1.96
CA ALA A 6 -29.26 8.50 -2.40
C ALA A 6 -29.92 8.79 -3.75
N GLU A 7 -30.51 9.97 -3.90
CA GLU A 7 -31.12 10.41 -5.15
C GLU A 7 -30.10 10.52 -6.29
N ALA A 8 -28.92 11.09 -6.02
CA ALA A 8 -27.84 11.17 -7.01
C ALA A 8 -27.28 9.79 -7.40
N ALA A 9 -27.27 8.81 -6.49
CA ALA A 9 -26.85 7.45 -6.78
C ALA A 9 -27.86 6.75 -7.72
N ASP A 10 -29.15 6.93 -7.45
CA ASP A 10 -30.23 6.40 -8.28
C ASP A 10 -30.25 7.05 -9.68
N GLU A 11 -30.00 8.36 -9.78
CA GLU A 11 -29.87 9.07 -11.06
C GLU A 11 -28.67 8.56 -11.90
N MET A 12 -27.55 8.24 -11.25
CA MET A 12 -26.39 7.62 -11.90
C MET A 12 -26.53 6.12 -12.16
N GLY A 13 -27.62 5.48 -11.69
CA GLY A 13 -27.82 4.04 -11.82
C GLY A 13 -26.76 3.20 -11.10
N VAL A 14 -26.12 3.75 -10.06
CA VAL A 14 -25.09 3.08 -9.26
C VAL A 14 -25.62 2.79 -7.87
N THR A 15 -25.09 1.75 -7.22
CA THR A 15 -25.46 1.51 -5.83
C THR A 15 -24.98 2.68 -4.95
N TYR A 16 -25.75 3.05 -3.94
CA TYR A 16 -25.37 4.09 -2.98
C TYR A 16 -23.94 3.88 -2.42
N SER A 17 -23.56 2.62 -2.17
CA SER A 17 -22.22 2.28 -1.69
C SER A 17 -21.10 2.58 -2.70
N GLU A 18 -21.36 2.41 -3.99
CA GLU A 18 -20.43 2.75 -5.07
C GLU A 18 -20.37 4.26 -5.28
N TYR A 19 -21.51 4.94 -5.18
CA TYR A 19 -21.58 6.39 -5.24
C TYR A 19 -20.74 7.04 -4.13
N VAL A 20 -20.92 6.60 -2.88
CA VAL A 20 -20.15 7.07 -1.72
C VAL A 20 -18.66 6.78 -1.91
N ARG A 21 -18.27 5.60 -2.40
CA ARG A 21 -16.87 5.28 -2.70
C ARG A 21 -16.28 6.18 -3.79
N ARG A 22 -17.05 6.46 -4.85
CA ARG A 22 -16.63 7.32 -5.96
C ARG A 22 -16.43 8.76 -5.50
N MET A 23 -17.37 9.30 -4.73
CA MET A 23 -17.29 10.65 -4.17
C MET A 23 -16.21 10.78 -3.11
N THR A 24 -16.01 9.77 -2.26
CA THR A 24 -14.89 9.76 -1.29
C THR A 24 -13.54 9.71 -1.99
N ARG A 25 -13.43 8.95 -3.09
CA ARG A 25 -12.22 8.88 -3.91
C ARG A 25 -11.98 10.19 -4.68
N ALA A 26 -13.04 10.83 -5.17
CA ALA A 26 -12.98 12.14 -5.80
C ALA A 26 -12.56 13.22 -4.79
N GLY A 27 -13.18 13.26 -3.60
CA GLY A 27 -12.82 14.18 -2.53
C GLY A 27 -11.37 14.01 -2.04
N ARG A 28 -10.87 12.76 -1.95
CA ARG A 28 -9.44 12.50 -1.68
C ARG A 28 -8.51 12.97 -2.80
N ARG A 29 -8.95 12.96 -4.06
CA ARG A 29 -8.19 13.52 -5.20
C ARG A 29 -8.28 15.05 -5.27
N GLN A 30 -9.30 15.65 -4.66
CA GLN A 30 -9.59 17.08 -4.68
C GLN A 30 -9.09 17.85 -3.46
N MET A 31 -8.43 17.20 -2.49
CA MET A 31 -7.68 17.92 -1.44
C MET A 31 -6.54 18.72 -2.08
N GLY A 32 -6.85 19.96 -2.48
CA GLY A 32 -5.92 20.91 -3.10
C GLY A 32 -6.40 21.63 -4.36
N TYR A 33 -7.59 21.32 -4.91
CA TYR A 33 -8.13 21.99 -6.10
C TYR A 33 -9.62 22.29 -5.98
N ASP A 34 -10.01 23.54 -6.26
CA ASP A 34 -11.41 23.97 -6.33
C ASP A 34 -12.14 23.24 -7.47
N TYR A 35 -13.31 22.68 -7.15
CA TYR A 35 -14.13 21.94 -8.10
C TYR A 35 -15.00 22.91 -8.91
N GLU A 36 -14.62 23.16 -10.16
CA GLU A 36 -15.54 23.67 -11.18
C GLU A 36 -16.26 22.47 -11.82
N PRO A 37 -17.61 22.37 -11.74
CA PRO A 37 -18.34 21.18 -12.14
C PRO A 37 -18.39 20.86 -13.64
N GLU A 38 -17.66 21.60 -14.50
CA GLU A 38 -17.81 21.52 -15.96
C GLU A 38 -16.81 20.61 -16.70
N GLU A 39 -15.79 20.06 -16.06
CA GLU A 39 -14.85 19.17 -16.75
C GLU A 39 -14.95 17.73 -16.26
N VAL A 40 -15.78 16.93 -16.93
CA VAL A 40 -15.61 15.47 -16.98
C VAL A 40 -14.45 15.16 -17.93
N PRO A 41 -13.28 14.67 -17.45
CA PRO A 41 -12.22 14.28 -18.37
C PRO A 41 -12.62 12.93 -18.99
N SER A 42 -13.11 12.99 -20.23
CA SER A 42 -13.17 11.87 -21.14
C SER A 42 -11.74 11.46 -21.51
N ASP A 43 -11.20 10.46 -20.83
CA ASP A 43 -10.32 9.42 -21.40
C ASP A 43 -9.62 8.70 -20.26
N VAL A 44 -10.21 7.59 -19.82
CA VAL A 44 -9.50 6.60 -19.01
C VAL A 44 -8.57 5.82 -19.93
N LYS A 45 -7.50 6.46 -20.41
CA LYS A 45 -6.36 5.73 -20.95
C LYS A 45 -5.81 4.91 -19.79
N SER A 46 -6.12 3.62 -19.81
CA SER A 46 -5.51 2.62 -18.96
C SER A 46 -3.99 2.77 -19.07
N LEU A 47 -3.38 3.42 -18.08
CA LEU A 47 -1.95 3.40 -17.86
C LEU A 47 -1.61 1.93 -17.64
N LYS A 48 -1.12 1.27 -18.69
CA LYS A 48 -0.37 0.02 -18.56
C LYS A 48 0.84 0.38 -17.72
N LEU A 49 0.78 0.01 -16.45
CA LEU A 49 1.91 0.08 -15.55
C LEU A 49 2.92 -0.93 -16.10
N GLU A 50 3.86 -0.47 -16.91
CA GLU A 50 5.05 -1.26 -17.18
C GLU A 50 5.84 -1.28 -15.88
N GLU A 51 5.74 -2.40 -15.16
CA GLU A 51 6.55 -2.69 -13.97
C GLU A 51 8.01 -2.77 -14.41
N ASP A 52 8.74 -1.68 -14.21
CA ASP A 52 10.18 -1.62 -14.40
C ASP A 52 10.85 -2.40 -13.25
N PRO A 53 11.50 -3.56 -13.50
CA PRO A 53 12.01 -4.44 -12.45
C PRO A 53 13.15 -3.82 -11.64
N LYS A 54 13.70 -2.67 -12.07
CA LYS A 54 14.75 -1.94 -11.35
C LYS A 54 14.25 -1.02 -10.25
N ARG A 55 12.94 -0.75 -10.16
CA ARG A 55 12.35 0.05 -9.08
C ARG A 55 12.11 -0.75 -7.79
N ALA A 56 12.05 -2.07 -7.87
CA ALA A 56 11.59 -2.96 -6.81
C ALA A 56 12.38 -2.81 -5.48
N ASP A 57 13.71 -2.82 -5.50
CA ASP A 57 14.49 -2.89 -4.24
C ASP A 57 14.41 -1.61 -3.41
N THR A 58 14.47 -0.45 -4.07
CA THR A 58 14.32 0.86 -3.39
C THR A 58 12.89 1.12 -2.93
N ASP A 59 11.91 0.56 -3.63
CA ASP A 59 10.50 0.71 -3.27
C ASP A 59 10.17 -0.12 -2.01
N VAL A 60 10.76 -1.31 -1.83
CA VAL A 60 10.57 -2.13 -0.62
C VAL A 60 11.04 -1.42 0.65
N VAL A 61 12.25 -0.83 0.62
CA VAL A 61 12.77 -0.10 1.80
C VAL A 61 11.94 1.16 2.06
N ARG A 62 11.53 1.87 1.00
CA ARG A 62 10.66 3.05 1.12
C ARG A 62 9.30 2.68 1.73
N GLU A 63 8.68 1.61 1.26
CA GLU A 63 7.41 1.12 1.78
C GLU A 63 7.53 0.66 3.24
N PHE A 64 8.62 -0.02 3.59
CA PHE A 64 8.90 -0.40 4.98
C PHE A 64 8.98 0.82 5.91
N ILE A 65 9.72 1.86 5.49
CA ILE A 65 9.86 3.11 6.24
C ILE A 65 8.50 3.77 6.43
N LEU A 66 7.72 3.91 5.36
CA LEU A 66 6.38 4.53 5.41
C LEU A 66 5.36 3.70 6.21
N ARG A 67 5.51 2.38 6.27
CA ARG A 67 4.64 1.49 7.03
C ARG A 67 4.90 1.55 8.53
N ASN A 68 6.18 1.67 8.93
CA ASN A 68 6.58 1.61 10.34
C ASN A 68 6.64 2.98 11.01
N LEU A 69 6.87 4.05 10.26
CA LEU A 69 6.77 5.41 10.78
C LEU A 69 5.30 5.81 10.91
N SER A 70 4.85 6.05 12.15
CA SER A 70 3.56 6.68 12.41
C SER A 70 3.67 8.20 12.22
N THR A 71 2.53 8.88 12.09
CA THR A 71 2.50 10.35 12.05
C THR A 71 2.80 11.01 13.39
N ASP A 72 2.80 10.23 14.47
CA ASP A 72 2.70 10.75 15.83
C ASP A 72 3.99 10.55 16.63
N GLU A 73 4.85 9.59 16.24
CA GLU A 73 6.11 9.29 16.92
C GLU A 73 7.29 9.23 15.94
N TYR A 74 8.40 9.87 16.33
CA TYR A 74 9.65 9.81 15.58
C TYR A 74 10.41 8.54 15.97
N LEU A 75 10.66 7.67 14.99
CA LEU A 75 11.56 6.53 15.15
C LEU A 75 12.96 6.89 14.66
N GLY A 76 13.97 6.54 15.45
CA GLY A 76 15.36 6.63 15.04
C GLY A 76 15.70 5.58 13.99
N VAL A 77 16.83 5.76 13.33
CA VAL A 77 17.35 4.76 12.38
C VAL A 77 17.60 3.42 13.06
N ASP A 78 18.12 3.43 14.29
CA ASP A 78 18.39 2.20 15.05
C ASP A 78 17.09 1.44 15.37
N ASP A 79 16.02 2.15 15.73
CA ASP A 79 14.71 1.53 15.99
C ASP A 79 14.13 0.88 14.73
N LEU A 80 14.24 1.56 13.58
CA LEU A 80 13.83 1.00 12.29
C LEU A 80 14.64 -0.25 11.93
N VAL A 81 15.93 -0.27 12.24
CA VAL A 81 16.79 -1.43 12.01
C VAL A 81 16.38 -2.61 12.89
N GLU A 82 16.03 -2.37 14.16
CA GLU A 82 15.54 -3.43 15.04
C GLU A 82 14.22 -4.02 14.55
N LEU A 83 13.30 -3.18 14.04
CA LEU A 83 12.06 -3.66 13.41
C LEU A 83 12.35 -4.54 12.18
N VAL A 84 13.25 -4.11 11.29
CA VAL A 84 13.65 -4.94 10.12
C VAL A 84 14.26 -6.27 10.57
N LYS A 85 15.12 -6.26 11.60
CA LYS A 85 15.74 -7.49 12.11
C LYS A 85 14.70 -8.45 12.65
N GLN A 86 13.70 -7.96 13.37
CA GLN A 86 12.61 -8.78 13.88
C GLN A 86 11.82 -9.40 12.72
N ASP A 87 11.40 -8.60 11.74
CA ASP A 87 10.67 -9.08 10.56
C ASP A 87 11.47 -10.14 9.78
N ILE A 88 12.79 -9.95 9.62
CA ILE A 88 13.68 -10.91 8.99
C ILE A 88 13.71 -12.23 9.78
N ALA A 89 13.84 -12.18 11.11
CA ALA A 89 13.88 -13.37 11.94
C ALA A 89 12.57 -14.17 11.86
N GLU A 90 11.43 -13.49 12.01
CA GLU A 90 10.10 -14.12 11.91
C GLU A 90 9.88 -14.75 10.52
N THR A 91 10.24 -14.03 9.46
CA THR A 91 10.13 -14.53 8.08
C THR A 91 11.05 -15.72 7.83
N ALA A 92 12.29 -15.67 8.34
CA ALA A 92 13.25 -16.75 8.17
C ALA A 92 12.81 -18.03 8.89
N GLU A 93 12.28 -17.91 10.12
CA GLU A 93 11.69 -19.03 10.86
C GLU A 93 10.51 -19.65 10.11
N GLN A 94 9.63 -18.81 9.54
CA GLN A 94 8.52 -19.29 8.73
C GLN A 94 9.02 -20.05 7.49
N LEU A 95 9.98 -19.50 6.76
CA LEU A 95 10.53 -20.13 5.55
C LEU A 95 11.33 -21.41 5.86
N GLU A 96 11.94 -21.51 7.03
CA GLU A 96 12.57 -22.73 7.53
C GLU A 96 11.52 -23.79 7.88
N ALA A 97 10.42 -23.40 8.54
CA ALA A 97 9.28 -24.28 8.80
C ALA A 97 8.62 -24.78 7.51
N GLU A 98 8.57 -23.95 6.46
CA GLU A 98 8.13 -24.31 5.12
C GLU A 98 9.15 -25.20 4.36
N GLY A 99 10.33 -25.44 4.94
CA GLY A 99 11.40 -26.25 4.34
C GLY A 99 12.09 -25.58 3.15
N LYS A 100 11.91 -24.29 2.94
CA LYS A 100 12.54 -23.50 1.87
C LYS A 100 13.94 -23.01 2.26
N LEU A 101 14.15 -22.78 3.55
CA LEU A 101 15.46 -22.45 4.12
C LEU A 101 16.03 -23.63 4.90
N ASP A 102 17.34 -23.67 4.99
CA ASP A 102 18.11 -24.58 5.83
C ASP A 102 18.92 -23.69 6.78
N GLY A 103 18.43 -23.55 8.01
CA GLY A 103 19.08 -22.76 9.05
C GLY A 103 20.28 -23.51 9.62
N SER A 104 21.39 -22.81 9.80
CA SER A 104 22.57 -23.39 10.44
C SER A 104 23.03 -22.49 11.57
N VAL A 105 22.70 -22.89 12.80
CA VAL A 105 23.16 -22.23 14.04
C VAL A 105 24.70 -22.13 14.07
N SER A 106 25.40 -23.13 13.51
CA SER A 106 26.87 -23.15 13.46
C SER A 106 27.47 -22.18 12.43
N LYS A 107 26.69 -21.74 11.43
CA LYS A 107 27.11 -20.73 10.45
C LYS A 107 26.53 -19.34 10.73
N GLY A 108 25.67 -19.22 11.74
CA GLY A 108 25.05 -17.95 12.11
C GLY A 108 24.14 -17.36 11.04
N GLY A 109 23.52 -18.20 10.19
CA GLY A 109 22.65 -17.71 9.12
C GLY A 109 21.90 -18.80 8.38
N TRP A 110 21.09 -18.37 7.42
CA TRP A 110 20.21 -19.21 6.60
C TRP A 110 20.72 -19.31 5.16
N LYS A 111 20.49 -20.47 4.53
CA LYS A 111 20.67 -20.65 3.08
C LYS A 111 19.38 -21.21 2.47
N VAL A 112 19.18 -20.96 1.18
CA VAL A 112 18.07 -21.59 0.45
C VAL A 112 18.33 -23.09 0.30
N LYS A 113 17.32 -23.90 0.62
CA LYS A 113 17.34 -25.35 0.42
C LYS A 113 17.10 -25.64 -1.07
N LYS A 114 18.02 -26.35 -1.71
CA LYS A 114 17.90 -26.82 -3.10
C LYS A 114 17.21 -28.18 -3.16
#